data_AF-A0A962LI16-F1
#
_entry.id   AF-A0A962LI16-F1
#
_cell.length_a   1.000
_cell.length_b   1.000
_cell.length_c   1.000
_cell.angle_alpha   90.00
_cell.angle_beta   90.00
_cell.angle_gamma   90.00
#
_symmetry.space_group_name_H-M   'P 1'
#
loop_
_entity.id
_entity.type
_entity.pdbx_description
1 polymer ?
#
loop_
_entity_poly.entity_id
_entity_poly.type
_entity_poly.pdbx_seq_one_letter_code
_entity_poly.pdbx_strand_id
1 'polypeptide(L)'
;MLNLQALREAELHTDPFDFMAVPNFLDSGVLARVNADYPAIETAANHSLDNLQYGPAFEMLMDELRAPAFATILGERFNMDLVSLPTTVTVRKFCERTDGNIHTDHKSKVITVLVYFNESWDHKDGQLRMLRSKNDIEDYAAQVAPLGGTLLAFRRTDHSWHGHTRFVGERRMVQLNYLDESPLAVAAQRISRFGTHFMKNVLHIR
;
A
#
# COMPACT_ATOMS: atom_id res chain seq x y z
N MET A 1 7.66 1.22 17.22
CA MET A 1 8.10 0.31 16.14
C MET A 1 8.52 1.10 14.92
N LEU A 2 7.78 2.14 14.53
CA LEU A 2 8.08 2.94 13.34
C LEU A 2 9.31 3.84 13.51
N ASN A 3 10.15 3.92 12.48
CA ASN A 3 11.19 4.93 12.38
C ASN A 3 10.62 6.24 11.82
N LEU A 4 9.99 7.02 12.70
CA LEU A 4 9.36 8.29 12.32
C LEU A 4 10.37 9.36 11.87
N GLN A 5 11.63 9.28 12.31
CA GLN A 5 12.68 10.19 11.86
C GLN A 5 13.03 9.93 10.38
N ALA A 6 13.20 8.66 10.00
CA ALA A 6 13.41 8.30 8.59
C ALA A 6 12.25 8.78 7.70
N LEU A 7 11.00 8.71 8.19
CA LEU A 7 9.85 9.26 7.47
C LEU A 7 9.92 10.78 7.30
N ARG A 8 10.36 11.52 8.33
CA ARG A 8 10.51 12.99 8.26
C ARG A 8 11.58 13.42 7.26
N GLU A 9 12.68 12.67 7.19
CA GLU A 9 13.87 13.00 6.41
C GLU A 9 13.82 12.50 4.96
N ALA A 10 13.01 11.48 4.67
CA ALA A 10 12.93 10.88 3.35
C ALA A 10 12.51 11.89 2.28
N GLU A 11 13.17 11.83 1.13
CA GLU A 11 12.93 12.72 -0.01
C GLU A 11 11.49 12.57 -0.53
N LEU A 12 10.82 13.71 -0.76
CA LEU A 12 9.58 13.76 -1.51
C LEU A 12 9.93 14.05 -2.98
N HIS A 13 9.69 13.08 -3.84
CA HIS A 13 9.77 13.27 -5.28
C HIS A 13 8.43 13.84 -5.78
N THR A 14 8.48 14.79 -6.69
CA THR A 14 7.28 15.44 -7.28
C THR A 14 7.09 15.11 -8.76
N ASP A 15 7.97 14.30 -9.33
CA ASP A 15 7.96 13.89 -10.73
C ASP A 15 7.97 12.34 -10.79
N PRO A 16 6.93 11.69 -11.33
CA PRO A 16 5.84 12.25 -12.15
C PRO A 16 4.65 12.78 -11.33
N PHE A 17 4.65 12.50 -10.03
CA PHE A 17 3.65 12.93 -9.04
C PHE A 17 4.30 12.82 -7.65
N ASP A 18 3.61 13.27 -6.61
CA ASP A 18 4.14 13.25 -5.26
C ASP A 18 4.24 11.81 -4.70
N PHE A 19 5.46 11.33 -4.46
CA PHE A 19 5.73 10.06 -3.80
C PHE A 19 7.03 10.09 -2.98
N MET A 20 7.17 9.15 -2.05
CA MET A 20 8.38 8.98 -1.26
C MET A 20 8.60 7.50 -0.91
N ALA A 21 9.86 7.06 -0.93
CA ALA A 21 10.28 5.76 -0.42
C ALA A 21 11.13 5.97 0.83
N VAL A 22 10.84 5.21 1.89
CA VAL A 22 11.48 5.28 3.19
C VAL A 22 12.12 3.93 3.49
N PRO A 23 13.39 3.72 3.11
CA PRO A 23 14.12 2.53 3.54
C PRO A 23 14.36 2.57 5.06
N ASN A 24 14.55 1.41 5.68
CA ASN A 24 14.77 1.29 7.13
C ASN A 24 13.66 1.94 7.98
N PHE A 25 12.43 1.96 7.46
CA PHE A 25 11.25 2.40 8.19
C PHE A 25 10.93 1.46 9.36
N LEU A 26 11.23 0.17 9.20
CA LEU A 26 11.31 -0.81 10.29
C LEU A 26 12.74 -1.35 10.33
N ASP A 27 13.35 -1.41 11.51
CA ASP A 27 14.65 -2.09 11.68
C ASP A 27 14.49 -3.62 11.54
N SER A 28 15.60 -4.32 11.31
CA SER A 28 15.60 -5.77 11.06
C SER A 28 15.03 -6.58 12.22
N GLY A 29 15.25 -6.14 13.46
CA GLY A 29 14.72 -6.81 14.65
C GLY A 29 13.20 -6.66 14.77
N VAL A 30 12.68 -5.45 14.49
CA VAL A 30 11.23 -5.21 14.37
C VAL A 30 10.64 -6.01 13.22
N LEU A 31 11.26 -5.98 12.05
CA LEU A 31 10.80 -6.69 10.86
C LEU A 31 10.67 -8.20 11.12
N ALA A 32 11.67 -8.82 11.76
CA ALA A 32 11.64 -10.25 12.09
C ALA A 32 10.46 -10.61 13.01
N ARG A 33 10.20 -9.79 14.05
CA ARG A 33 9.06 -10.01 14.95
C ARG A 33 7.72 -9.85 14.24
N VAL A 34 7.59 -8.81 13.42
CA VAL A 34 6.36 -8.58 12.64
C VAL A 34 6.13 -9.70 11.63
N ASN A 35 7.18 -10.24 11.01
CA ASN A 35 7.06 -11.36 10.07
C ASN A 35 6.65 -12.66 10.75
N ALA A 36 7.08 -12.91 11.98
CA ALA A 36 6.64 -14.07 12.78
C ALA A 36 5.14 -13.99 13.12
N ASP A 37 4.63 -12.77 13.28
CA ASP A 37 3.23 -12.48 13.62
C ASP A 37 2.36 -12.12 12.39
N TYR A 38 2.92 -12.17 11.18
CA TYR A 38 2.22 -11.82 9.95
C TYR A 38 1.03 -12.79 9.71
N PRO A 39 -0.14 -12.30 9.28
CA PRO A 39 -1.32 -13.13 9.14
C PRO A 39 -1.12 -14.30 8.18
N ALA A 40 -1.67 -15.47 8.55
CA ALA A 40 -1.73 -16.63 7.69
C ALA A 40 -2.73 -16.36 6.55
N ILE A 41 -2.20 -16.09 5.36
CA ILE A 41 -2.96 -15.86 4.13
C ILE A 41 -2.53 -16.93 3.13
N GLU A 42 -3.48 -17.60 2.47
CA GLU A 42 -3.21 -18.66 1.48
C GLU A 42 -3.61 -18.26 0.06
N THR A 43 -4.20 -17.07 -0.11
CA THR A 43 -4.72 -16.60 -1.40
C THR A 43 -4.03 -15.32 -1.85
N ALA A 44 -4.04 -15.06 -3.16
CA ALA A 44 -3.54 -13.82 -3.72
C ALA A 44 -4.50 -12.63 -3.56
N ALA A 45 -5.64 -12.77 -2.89
CA ALA A 45 -6.57 -11.66 -2.69
C ALA A 45 -6.02 -10.59 -1.74
N ASN A 46 -6.55 -9.37 -1.85
CA ASN A 46 -6.44 -8.36 -0.81
C ASN A 46 -7.43 -8.67 0.31
N HIS A 47 -6.93 -8.75 1.55
CA HIS A 47 -7.75 -9.05 2.74
C HIS A 47 -7.91 -7.82 3.61
N SER A 48 -9.12 -7.58 4.11
CA SER A 48 -9.35 -6.55 5.15
C SER A 48 -8.63 -6.97 6.43
N LEU A 49 -7.97 -6.02 7.11
CA LEU A 49 -7.30 -6.31 8.38
C LEU A 49 -8.24 -6.97 9.40
N ASP A 50 -9.48 -6.49 9.50
CA ASP A 50 -10.51 -6.98 10.44
C ASP A 50 -10.89 -8.45 10.24
N ASN A 51 -10.55 -9.05 9.09
CA ASN A 51 -10.87 -10.44 8.75
C ASN A 51 -9.68 -11.39 8.97
N LEU A 52 -8.57 -10.89 9.50
CA LEU A 52 -7.33 -11.65 9.65
C LEU A 52 -7.03 -11.94 11.12
N GLN A 53 -6.37 -13.07 11.36
CA GLN A 53 -5.73 -13.38 12.62
C GLN A 53 -4.24 -13.17 12.47
N TYR A 54 -3.63 -12.46 13.40
CA TYR A 54 -2.22 -12.09 13.41
C TYR A 54 -1.73 -11.99 14.87
N GLY A 55 -0.42 -11.99 15.05
CA GLY A 55 0.19 -11.92 16.38
C GLY A 55 0.41 -10.48 16.88
N PRO A 56 0.86 -10.34 18.14
CA PRO A 56 0.93 -9.06 18.85
C PRO A 56 1.88 -8.03 18.21
N ALA A 57 3.01 -8.43 17.63
CA ALA A 57 3.93 -7.50 16.98
C ALA A 57 3.32 -6.91 15.70
N PHE A 58 2.56 -7.70 14.95
CA PHE A 58 1.84 -7.20 13.78
C PHE A 58 0.70 -6.26 14.20
N GLU A 59 -0.03 -6.60 15.26
CA GLU A 59 -1.07 -5.74 15.86
C GLU A 59 -0.49 -4.38 16.26
N MET A 60 0.58 -4.36 17.05
CA MET A 60 1.26 -3.14 17.47
C MET A 60 1.70 -2.28 16.28
N LEU A 61 2.19 -2.89 15.20
CA LEU A 61 2.54 -2.17 13.98
C LEU A 61 1.31 -1.51 13.34
N MET A 62 0.19 -2.23 13.25
CA MET A 62 -1.05 -1.69 12.67
C MET A 62 -1.61 -0.54 13.51
N ASP A 63 -1.46 -0.60 14.83
CA ASP A 63 -1.87 0.47 15.73
C ASP A 63 -0.99 1.71 15.57
N GLU A 64 0.33 1.56 15.49
CA GLU A 64 1.24 2.69 15.24
C GLU A 64 1.03 3.31 13.85
N LEU A 65 0.79 2.50 12.80
CA LEU A 65 0.49 3.01 11.45
C LEU A 65 -0.84 3.77 11.38
N ARG A 66 -1.79 3.46 12.27
CA ARG A 66 -3.10 4.15 12.36
C ARG A 66 -3.09 5.29 13.40
N ALA A 67 -2.00 5.48 14.13
CA ALA A 67 -1.92 6.49 15.17
C ALA A 67 -1.85 7.91 14.57
N PRO A 68 -2.45 8.93 15.24
CA PRO A 68 -2.39 10.31 14.78
C PRO A 68 -0.97 10.82 14.52
N ALA A 69 0.02 10.39 15.33
CA ALA A 69 1.41 10.81 15.18
C ALA A 69 2.00 10.43 13.80
N PHE A 70 1.67 9.24 13.27
CA PHE A 70 2.09 8.83 11.94
C PHE A 70 1.39 9.68 10.87
N ALA A 71 0.07 9.86 10.99
CA ALA A 71 -0.72 10.66 10.06
C ALA A 71 -0.27 12.13 10.00
N THR A 72 0.08 12.75 11.15
CA THR A 72 0.60 14.12 11.21
C THR A 72 1.89 14.25 10.42
N ILE A 73 2.87 13.37 10.65
CA ILE A 73 4.17 13.44 9.97
C ILE A 73 4.00 13.21 8.47
N LEU A 74 3.23 12.20 8.08
CA LEU A 74 2.98 11.93 6.67
C LEU A 74 2.24 13.11 6.01
N GLY A 75 1.27 13.69 6.71
CA GLY A 75 0.53 14.87 6.27
C GLY A 75 1.43 16.09 6.06
N GLU A 76 2.38 16.33 6.95
CA GLU A 76 3.40 17.38 6.79
C GLU A 76 4.23 17.15 5.52
N ARG A 77 4.65 15.91 5.24
CA ARG A 77 5.42 15.58 4.02
C ARG A 77 4.62 15.85 2.75
N PHE A 78 3.33 15.54 2.74
CA PHE A 78 2.46 15.73 1.58
C PHE A 78 1.69 17.05 1.59
N ASN A 79 1.91 17.93 2.57
CA ASN A 79 1.14 19.16 2.78
C ASN A 79 -0.40 18.93 2.80
N MET A 80 -0.85 17.97 3.60
CA MET A 80 -2.26 17.56 3.74
C MET A 80 -2.62 17.28 5.20
N ASP A 81 -3.84 17.63 5.62
CA ASP A 81 -4.37 17.16 6.90
C ASP A 81 -4.89 15.73 6.74
N LEU A 82 -4.13 14.76 7.26
CA LEU A 82 -4.47 13.34 7.20
C LEU A 82 -5.10 12.82 8.50
N VAL A 83 -4.98 13.55 9.61
CA VAL A 83 -5.43 13.07 10.93
C VAL A 83 -6.95 12.94 10.98
N SER A 84 -7.64 13.85 10.30
CA SER A 84 -9.10 13.88 10.20
C SER A 84 -9.67 12.87 9.21
N LEU A 85 -8.84 12.23 8.38
CA LEU A 85 -9.31 11.38 7.29
C LEU A 85 -9.49 9.92 7.70
N PRO A 86 -10.52 9.23 7.19
CA PRO A 86 -10.76 7.84 7.47
C PRO A 86 -9.75 6.99 6.72
N THR A 87 -9.39 5.88 7.34
CA THR A 87 -8.40 4.96 6.79
C THR A 87 -8.98 3.58 6.51
N THR A 88 -8.38 2.89 5.55
CA THR A 88 -8.60 1.47 5.30
C THR A 88 -7.26 0.75 5.29
N VAL A 89 -7.22 -0.45 5.86
CA VAL A 89 -6.03 -1.31 5.86
C VAL A 89 -6.35 -2.62 5.17
N THR A 90 -5.57 -2.94 4.15
CA THR A 90 -5.59 -4.25 3.48
C THR A 90 -4.23 -4.92 3.58
N VAL A 91 -4.24 -6.22 3.80
CA VAL A 91 -3.03 -7.05 3.89
C VAL A 91 -3.03 -8.05 2.73
N ARG A 92 -1.85 -8.26 2.14
CA ARG A 92 -1.65 -9.20 1.04
C ARG A 92 -0.37 -10.00 1.24
N LYS A 93 -0.39 -11.29 0.90
CA LYS A 93 0.79 -12.17 0.96
C LYS A 93 1.28 -12.61 -0.41
N PHE A 94 0.40 -12.84 -1.37
CA PHE A 94 0.79 -13.36 -2.69
C PHE A 94 0.43 -12.41 -3.83
N CYS A 95 1.30 -12.41 -4.83
CA CYS A 95 1.08 -11.82 -6.15
C CYS A 95 0.74 -12.95 -7.13
N GLU A 96 -0.25 -12.72 -7.98
CA GLU A 96 -0.72 -13.64 -9.01
C GLU A 96 -0.55 -13.07 -10.42
N ARG A 97 -0.80 -13.91 -11.42
CA ARG A 97 -0.54 -13.60 -12.84
C ARG A 97 -1.25 -12.36 -13.36
N THR A 98 -2.40 -12.02 -12.78
CA THR A 98 -3.27 -10.91 -13.17
C THR A 98 -2.91 -9.59 -12.50
N ASP A 99 -1.92 -9.58 -11.60
CA ASP A 99 -1.41 -8.37 -10.96
C ASP A 99 -0.41 -7.59 -11.81
N GLY A 100 -0.16 -6.35 -11.38
CA GLY A 100 0.88 -5.48 -11.94
C GLY A 100 0.40 -4.51 -13.01
N ASN A 101 -0.87 -4.59 -13.41
CA ASN A 101 -1.47 -3.65 -14.37
C ASN A 101 -1.21 -2.20 -13.99
N ILE A 102 -0.90 -1.37 -14.99
CA ILE A 102 -0.75 0.07 -14.80
C ILE A 102 -2.12 0.66 -14.47
N HIS A 103 -2.20 1.40 -13.37
CA HIS A 103 -3.42 2.07 -12.96
C HIS A 103 -3.11 3.31 -12.11
N THR A 104 -4.11 4.17 -11.97
CA THR A 104 -4.18 5.07 -10.83
C THR A 104 -5.07 4.44 -9.78
N ASP A 105 -4.83 4.80 -8.53
CA ASP A 105 -5.68 4.38 -7.43
C ASP A 105 -7.13 4.89 -7.54
N HIS A 106 -8.04 4.18 -6.86
CA HIS A 106 -9.47 4.54 -6.84
C HIS A 106 -9.67 6.00 -6.38
N LYS A 107 -10.64 6.70 -6.98
CA LYS A 107 -10.87 8.15 -6.78
C LYS A 107 -11.14 8.55 -5.33
N SER A 108 -11.58 7.61 -4.50
CA SER A 108 -11.82 7.87 -3.08
C SER A 108 -10.57 7.89 -2.22
N LYS A 109 -9.40 7.48 -2.73
CA LYS A 109 -8.14 7.54 -1.99
C LYS A 109 -7.50 8.91 -2.19
N VAL A 110 -6.85 9.43 -1.16
CA VAL A 110 -6.05 10.66 -1.24
C VAL A 110 -4.55 10.38 -1.10
N ILE A 111 -4.18 9.49 -0.18
CA ILE A 111 -2.82 8.99 0.01
C ILE A 111 -2.88 7.46 0.12
N THR A 112 -1.96 6.79 -0.55
CA THR A 112 -1.72 5.36 -0.40
C THR A 112 -0.35 5.15 0.23
N VAL A 113 -0.29 4.28 1.24
CA VAL A 113 0.92 3.88 1.94
C VAL A 113 1.06 2.37 1.83
N LEU A 114 2.21 1.91 1.37
CA LEU A 114 2.61 0.51 1.32
C LEU A 114 3.74 0.28 2.33
N VAL A 115 3.64 -0.77 3.12
CA VAL A 115 4.75 -1.26 3.96
C VAL A 115 5.07 -2.69 3.51
N TYR A 116 6.33 -2.94 3.21
CA TYR A 116 6.80 -4.23 2.72
C TYR A 116 7.45 -5.06 3.82
N PHE A 117 7.35 -6.39 3.70
CA PHE A 117 7.83 -7.34 4.72
C PHE A 117 8.71 -8.47 4.16
N ASN A 118 9.13 -8.39 2.88
CA ASN A 118 9.88 -9.48 2.24
C ASN A 118 11.35 -9.47 2.67
N GLU A 119 11.86 -10.59 3.20
CA GLU A 119 13.23 -10.67 3.75
C GLU A 119 14.31 -10.42 2.69
N SER A 120 14.09 -10.87 1.46
CA SER A 120 14.92 -10.59 0.29
C SER A 120 14.07 -10.35 -0.94
N TRP A 121 14.68 -9.74 -1.97
CA TRP A 121 14.04 -9.57 -3.27
C TRP A 121 15.08 -9.55 -4.39
N ASP A 122 15.40 -10.74 -4.91
CA ASP A 122 16.45 -10.92 -5.91
C ASP A 122 15.95 -10.78 -7.35
N HIS A 123 14.65 -10.50 -7.52
CA HIS A 123 14.00 -10.36 -8.82
C HIS A 123 13.87 -8.90 -9.21
N LYS A 124 14.13 -8.59 -10.49
CA LYS A 124 13.71 -7.29 -11.07
C LYS A 124 12.19 -7.21 -11.21
N ASP A 125 11.52 -8.35 -11.30
CA ASP A 125 10.08 -8.43 -11.42
C ASP A 125 9.34 -8.13 -10.11
N GLY A 126 8.11 -7.63 -10.21
CA GLY A 126 7.24 -7.35 -9.06
C GLY A 126 7.65 -6.14 -8.20
N GLN A 127 8.72 -5.43 -8.59
CA GLN A 127 9.08 -4.14 -8.01
C GLN A 127 8.14 -3.05 -8.52
N LEU A 128 7.63 -2.21 -7.62
CA LEU A 128 6.63 -1.21 -7.96
C LEU A 128 7.29 -0.03 -8.68
N ARG A 129 6.74 0.38 -9.82
CA ARG A 129 7.22 1.49 -10.62
C ARG A 129 6.27 2.68 -10.52
N MET A 130 6.84 3.87 -10.32
CA MET A 130 6.14 5.16 -10.38
C MET A 130 6.28 5.69 -11.81
N LEU A 131 5.17 5.71 -12.56
CA LEU A 131 5.17 5.79 -14.02
C LEU A 131 4.79 7.18 -14.51
N ARG A 132 5.37 7.60 -15.63
CA ARG A 132 5.04 8.86 -16.32
C ARG A 132 3.83 8.69 -17.25
N SER A 133 3.57 7.45 -17.65
CA SER A 133 2.56 7.09 -18.65
C SER A 133 1.66 5.98 -18.15
N LYS A 134 0.40 6.01 -18.61
CA LYS A 134 -0.60 4.96 -18.33
C LYS A 134 -0.42 3.70 -19.16
N ASN A 135 0.41 3.75 -20.21
CA ASN A 135 0.47 2.74 -21.27
C ASN A 135 1.82 2.01 -21.37
N ASP A 136 2.86 2.52 -20.71
CA ASP A 136 4.22 1.97 -20.84
C ASP A 136 4.80 1.71 -19.45
N ILE A 137 5.06 0.43 -19.14
CA ILE A 137 5.60 0.01 -17.85
C ILE A 137 7.09 0.34 -17.72
N GLU A 138 7.79 0.60 -18.83
CA GLU A 138 9.22 0.97 -18.85
C GLU A 138 9.44 2.48 -18.78
N ASP A 139 8.40 3.31 -18.93
CA ASP A 139 8.46 4.77 -18.75
C ASP A 139 8.22 5.15 -17.27
N TYR A 140 9.19 4.83 -16.42
CA TYR A 140 9.15 5.08 -14.97
C TYR A 140 10.19 6.11 -14.51
N ALA A 141 9.81 6.89 -13.50
CA ALA A 141 10.72 7.80 -12.78
C ALA A 141 11.49 7.07 -11.67
N ALA A 142 10.85 6.09 -11.04
CA ALA A 142 11.40 5.33 -9.93
C ALA A 142 10.88 3.89 -9.93
N GLN A 143 11.72 2.97 -9.45
CA GLN A 143 11.38 1.58 -9.20
C GLN A 143 11.74 1.24 -7.75
N VAL A 144 10.78 0.71 -6.99
CA VAL A 144 10.91 0.41 -5.57
C VAL A 144 10.77 -1.08 -5.37
N ALA A 145 11.86 -1.72 -4.93
CA ALA A 145 11.83 -3.13 -4.53
C ALA A 145 10.96 -3.29 -3.28
N PRO A 146 10.14 -4.35 -3.19
CA PRO A 146 9.28 -4.58 -2.03
C PRO A 146 10.08 -5.18 -0.85
N LEU A 147 11.23 -4.59 -0.50
CA LEU A 147 12.10 -5.07 0.56
C LEU A 147 11.50 -4.77 1.94
N GLY A 148 11.61 -5.75 2.84
CA GLY A 148 11.13 -5.68 4.20
C GLY A 148 11.63 -4.46 4.96
N GLY A 149 10.73 -3.79 5.69
CA GLY A 149 11.05 -2.57 6.41
C GLY A 149 11.13 -1.32 5.54
N THR A 150 10.70 -1.41 4.27
CA THR A 150 10.51 -0.24 3.39
C THR A 150 9.07 0.23 3.46
N LEU A 151 8.87 1.53 3.63
CA LEU A 151 7.59 2.20 3.38
C LEU A 151 7.64 2.94 2.03
N LEU A 152 6.55 2.90 1.28
CA LEU A 152 6.34 3.72 0.10
C LEU A 152 5.00 4.43 0.23
N ALA A 153 5.00 5.75 0.12
CA ALA A 153 3.76 6.55 0.13
C ALA A 153 3.65 7.38 -1.13
N PHE A 154 2.44 7.56 -1.64
CA PHE A 154 2.18 8.42 -2.79
C PHE A 154 0.80 9.06 -2.74
N ARG A 155 0.72 10.27 -3.31
CA ARG A 155 -0.54 10.99 -3.48
C ARG A 155 -1.31 10.41 -4.66
N ARG A 156 -2.61 10.17 -4.44
CA ARG A 156 -3.52 9.81 -5.51
C ARG A 156 -3.81 11.06 -6.36
N THR A 157 -3.51 10.98 -7.64
CA THR A 157 -3.88 11.96 -8.68
C THR A 157 -4.50 11.26 -9.90
N ASP A 158 -4.95 12.00 -10.90
CA ASP A 158 -5.40 11.44 -12.19
C ASP A 158 -4.25 10.92 -13.08
N HIS A 159 -3.00 11.20 -12.70
CA HIS A 159 -1.79 10.77 -13.38
C HIS A 159 -0.80 10.03 -12.46
N SER A 160 -1.26 9.62 -11.27
CA SER A 160 -0.49 8.81 -10.30
C SER A 160 -0.33 7.35 -10.77
N TRP A 161 0.14 7.16 -12.00
CA TRP A 161 0.26 5.87 -12.64
C TRP A 161 1.32 5.04 -11.94
N HIS A 162 0.95 3.83 -11.57
CA HIS A 162 1.87 2.87 -10.98
C HIS A 162 1.49 1.45 -11.38
N GLY A 163 2.46 0.56 -11.33
CA GLY A 163 2.33 -0.83 -11.71
C GLY A 163 3.64 -1.57 -11.46
N HIS A 164 3.69 -2.85 -11.80
CA HIS A 164 4.93 -3.62 -11.75
C HIS A 164 4.95 -4.65 -12.87
N THR A 165 6.15 -5.06 -13.30
CA THR A 165 6.26 -6.20 -14.21
C THR A 165 5.74 -7.47 -13.52
N ARG A 166 5.31 -8.44 -14.34
CA ARG A 166 4.61 -9.61 -13.87
C ARG A 166 5.46 -10.43 -12.89
N PHE A 167 4.90 -10.69 -11.72
CA PHE A 167 5.50 -11.55 -10.69
C PHE A 167 4.43 -12.48 -10.13
N VAL A 168 4.81 -13.73 -9.85
CA VAL A 168 3.94 -14.74 -9.22
C VAL A 168 4.71 -15.34 -8.06
N GLY A 169 4.18 -15.21 -6.85
CA GLY A 169 4.86 -15.68 -5.66
C GLY A 169 4.52 -14.86 -4.43
N GLU A 170 5.26 -15.12 -3.35
CA GLU A 170 5.11 -14.40 -2.10
C GLU A 170 5.65 -12.96 -2.22
N ARG A 171 4.82 -11.98 -1.84
CA ARG A 171 5.09 -10.55 -1.82
C ARG A 171 4.26 -9.92 -0.70
N ARG A 172 4.76 -10.03 0.53
CA ARG A 172 4.10 -9.54 1.74
C ARG A 172 4.07 -8.01 1.77
N MET A 173 2.87 -7.48 1.98
CA MET A 173 2.65 -6.05 2.15
C MET A 173 1.38 -5.73 2.92
N VAL A 174 1.40 -4.57 3.55
CA VAL A 174 0.23 -3.87 4.09
C VAL A 174 0.03 -2.62 3.26
N GLN A 175 -1.23 -2.33 2.91
CA GLN A 175 -1.63 -1.08 2.28
C GLN A 175 -2.61 -0.35 3.19
N LEU A 176 -2.18 0.81 3.67
CA LEU A 176 -3.00 1.78 4.37
C LEU A 176 -3.40 2.89 3.37
N ASN A 177 -4.69 3.20 3.29
CA ASN A 177 -5.16 4.29 2.43
C ASN A 177 -5.90 5.31 3.28
N TYR A 178 -5.56 6.59 3.11
CA TYR A 178 -6.38 7.72 3.56
C TYR A 178 -7.42 8.02 2.50
N LEU A 179 -8.65 8.26 2.93
CA LEU A 179 -9.79 8.38 2.04
C LEU A 179 -10.36 9.80 2.06
N ASP A 180 -10.94 10.20 0.94
CA ASP A 180 -11.72 11.43 0.85
C ASP A 180 -13.07 11.25 1.60
N GLU A 181 -13.35 12.15 2.53
CA GLU A 181 -14.61 12.21 3.30
C GLU A 181 -15.74 12.89 2.54
N SER A 182 -15.50 13.41 1.33
CA SER A 182 -16.55 14.07 0.57
C SER A 182 -17.77 13.15 0.42
N PRO A 183 -19.01 13.66 0.59
CA PRO A 183 -20.22 12.84 0.50
C PRO A 183 -20.32 12.02 -0.79
N LEU A 184 -19.75 12.54 -1.89
CA LEU A 184 -19.63 11.86 -3.18
C LEU A 184 -18.67 10.66 -3.13
N ALA A 185 -17.51 10.81 -2.48
CA ALA A 185 -16.55 9.71 -2.30
C ALA A 185 -17.12 8.60 -1.42
N VAL A 186 -17.82 8.96 -0.33
CA VAL A 186 -18.50 8.00 0.55
C VAL A 186 -19.60 7.23 -0.20
N ALA A 187 -20.40 7.91 -1.03
CA ALA A 187 -21.41 7.26 -1.86
C ALA A 187 -20.77 6.30 -2.89
N ALA A 188 -19.70 6.72 -3.56
CA ALA A 188 -18.97 5.88 -4.52
C ALA A 188 -18.36 4.62 -3.88
N GLN A 189 -17.85 4.71 -2.65
CA GLN A 189 -17.36 3.55 -1.90
C GLN A 189 -18.48 2.54 -1.61
N ARG A 190 -19.67 3.02 -1.20
CA ARG A 190 -20.81 2.13 -0.94
C ARG A 190 -21.21 1.38 -2.21
N ILE A 191 -21.33 2.08 -3.33
CA ILE A 191 -21.72 1.49 -4.62
C ILE A 191 -20.70 0.44 -5.11
N SER A 192 -19.41 0.76 -5.05
CA SER A 192 -18.35 -0.16 -5.48
C SER A 192 -18.30 -1.44 -4.64
N ARG A 193 -18.46 -1.35 -3.31
CA ARG A 193 -18.53 -2.53 -2.42
C ARG A 193 -19.67 -3.47 -2.83
N PHE A 194 -20.85 -2.95 -3.16
CA PHE A 194 -21.96 -3.77 -3.67
C PHE A 194 -21.68 -4.36 -5.06
N GLY A 195 -21.06 -3.59 -5.96
CA GLY A 195 -20.73 -4.05 -7.33
C GLY A 195 -19.70 -5.19 -7.36
N THR A 196 -18.60 -5.09 -6.60
CA THR A 196 -17.60 -6.17 -6.53
C THR A 196 -18.13 -7.43 -5.85
N HIS A 197 -19.03 -7.31 -4.88
CA HIS A 197 -19.66 -8.47 -4.23
C HIS A 197 -20.59 -9.21 -5.19
N PHE A 198 -21.30 -8.48 -6.05
CA PHE A 198 -22.17 -9.07 -7.08
C PHE A 198 -21.36 -9.75 -8.19
N MET A 199 -20.29 -9.11 -8.69
CA MET A 199 -19.43 -9.73 -9.71
C MET A 199 -18.69 -10.98 -9.21
N LYS A 200 -18.19 -10.99 -7.97
CA LYS A 200 -17.52 -12.18 -7.41
C LYS A 200 -18.46 -13.39 -7.25
N ASN A 201 -19.74 -13.15 -6.97
CA ASN A 201 -20.75 -14.21 -6.86
C ASN A 201 -21.25 -14.70 -8.24
N VAL A 202 -21.28 -13.83 -9.26
CA VAL A 202 -21.69 -14.21 -10.62
C VAL A 202 -20.57 -14.95 -11.38
N LEU A 203 -19.30 -14.68 -11.05
CA LEU A 203 -18.14 -15.35 -11.66
C LEU A 203 -17.77 -16.71 -11.04
N HIS A 204 -18.44 -17.14 -9.95
CA HIS A 204 -18.30 -18.50 -9.39
C HIS A 204 -19.29 -19.51 -10.01
N ILE A 205 -19.78 -19.27 -11.22
CA ILE A 205 -20.52 -20.28 -12.00
C ILE A 205 -19.53 -21.05 -12.88
N ARG A 206 -18.79 -21.98 -12.25
CA ARG A 206 -18.58 -23.39 -12.61
C ARG A 206 -17.38 -23.97 -11.88
#